data_AF-A0A399NWM5-F1
#
_entry.id   AF-A0A399NWM5-F1
#
_cell.length_a   1.000
_cell.length_b   1.000
_cell.length_c   1.000
_cell.angle_alpha   90.00
_cell.angle_beta   90.00
_cell.angle_gamma   90.00
#
_symmetry.space_group_name_H-M   'P 1'
#
loop_
_entity.id
_entity.type
_entity.pdbx_description
1 polymer ?
#
loop_
_entity_poly.entity_id
_entity_poly.type
_entity_poly.pdbx_seq_one_letter_code
_entity_poly.pdbx_strand_id
1 'polypeptide(L)'
;LTGTGWIDALLPPVVAGAIVALIGFNLASAARDNFVLAPVTATITLAAVILSTVLFRGILGRLSIVLGVVVGYVVAAIRQEIDYSKLEAAAWIGLPEFHTPEITPQFWALLPAFLPVVLVLVAENVGHIRGVAQMTDGSVNKLTGRALLADGLATVLAGLGGGSGTTTYGENIGVMAATRVYSTAAYWVAGGFAVLLGLSPKVGAVINTIPAGVLGGVTTALYGL
;
A
#
# COMPACT_ATOMS: atom_id res chain seq x y z
N LEU A 1 32.18 10.07 -0.37
CA LEU A 1 31.60 9.67 0.94
C LEU A 1 30.41 10.58 1.22
N THR A 2 29.26 10.32 0.61
CA THR A 2 28.01 11.05 0.90
C THR A 2 27.32 10.35 2.06
N GLY A 3 27.46 10.88 3.27
CA GLY A 3 26.77 10.36 4.46
C GLY A 3 25.28 10.70 4.46
N THR A 4 24.48 10.03 5.29
CA THR A 4 23.04 10.31 5.44
C THR A 4 22.73 11.56 6.28
N GLY A 5 23.74 12.26 6.79
CA GLY A 5 23.56 13.40 7.71
C GLY A 5 22.74 14.56 7.12
N TRP A 6 22.76 14.74 5.80
CA TRP A 6 21.91 15.75 5.14
C TRP A 6 20.43 15.34 5.13
N ILE A 7 20.14 14.03 5.02
CA ILE A 7 18.79 13.48 5.13
C ILE A 7 18.27 13.73 6.55
N ASP A 8 19.11 13.45 7.54
CA ASP A 8 18.76 13.64 8.96
C ASP A 8 18.53 15.11 9.32
N ALA A 9 19.25 16.04 8.65
CA ALA A 9 19.07 17.47 8.83
C ALA A 9 17.80 18.01 8.13
N LEU A 10 17.46 17.49 6.94
CA LEU A 10 16.29 17.93 6.16
C LEU A 10 14.98 17.27 6.61
N LEU A 11 15.05 16.08 7.21
CA LEU A 11 13.89 15.26 7.57
C LEU A 11 13.90 14.91 9.07
N PRO A 12 13.89 15.90 9.98
CA PRO A 12 13.68 15.61 11.40
C PRO A 12 12.30 14.97 11.61
N PRO A 13 12.07 14.24 12.73
CA PRO A 13 10.83 13.48 12.95
C PRO A 13 9.54 14.29 12.76
N VAL A 14 9.54 15.57 13.11
CA VAL A 14 8.40 16.48 12.92
C VAL A 14 8.07 16.70 11.44
N VAL A 15 9.08 16.80 10.57
CA VAL A 15 8.91 16.97 9.11
C VAL A 15 8.46 15.66 8.50
N ALA A 16 9.09 14.54 8.87
CA ALA A 16 8.69 13.22 8.39
C ALA A 16 7.23 12.90 8.73
N GLY A 17 6.80 13.13 9.98
CA GLY A 17 5.41 12.94 10.39
C GLY A 17 4.42 13.85 9.68
N ALA A 18 4.79 15.13 9.45
CA ALA A 18 3.94 16.06 8.71
C ALA A 18 3.77 15.64 7.23
N ILE A 19 4.83 15.14 6.59
CA ILE A 19 4.77 14.63 5.22
C ILE A 19 3.84 13.41 5.14
N VAL A 20 3.99 12.44 6.04
CA VAL A 20 3.13 11.25 6.08
C VAL A 20 1.65 11.63 6.25
N ALA A 21 1.33 12.58 7.15
CA ALA A 21 -0.02 13.07 7.32
C ALA A 21 -0.57 13.75 6.05
N LEU A 22 0.26 14.54 5.34
CA LEU A 22 -0.14 15.18 4.10
C LEU A 22 -0.39 14.18 2.96
N ILE A 23 0.35 13.07 2.90
CA ILE A 23 0.09 11.98 1.95
C ILE A 23 -1.31 11.42 2.19
N GLY A 24 -1.65 11.08 3.45
CA GLY A 24 -2.99 10.59 3.81
C GLY A 24 -4.11 11.56 3.44
N PHE A 25 -3.92 12.86 3.75
CA PHE A 25 -4.89 13.90 3.37
C PHE A 25 -5.04 14.07 1.86
N ASN A 26 -3.96 13.91 1.08
CA ASN A 26 -4.02 13.99 -0.37
C ASN A 26 -4.85 12.84 -0.98
N LEU A 27 -4.75 11.65 -0.37
CA LEU A 27 -5.49 10.45 -0.78
C LEU A 27 -6.95 10.41 -0.27
N ALA A 28 -7.31 11.29 0.67
CA ALA A 28 -8.66 11.35 1.22
C ALA A 28 -9.74 11.64 0.16
N SER A 29 -9.42 12.41 -0.88
CA SER A 29 -10.33 12.64 -2.00
C SER A 29 -10.64 11.35 -2.76
N ALA A 30 -9.63 10.53 -3.07
CA ALA A 30 -9.82 9.25 -3.74
C ALA A 30 -10.65 8.26 -2.90
N ALA A 31 -10.45 8.25 -1.58
CA ALA A 31 -11.29 7.46 -0.67
C ALA A 31 -12.75 7.96 -0.68
N ARG A 32 -12.95 9.28 -0.57
CA ARG A 32 -14.27 9.92 -0.62
C ARG A 32 -15.00 9.61 -1.93
N ASP A 33 -14.32 9.75 -3.07
CA ASP A 33 -14.92 9.59 -4.39
C ASP A 33 -15.43 8.16 -4.57
N ASN A 34 -14.70 7.16 -4.07
CA ASN A 34 -15.19 5.78 -4.00
C ASN A 34 -16.33 5.60 -2.99
N PHE A 35 -16.24 6.25 -1.83
CA PHE A 35 -17.24 6.16 -0.76
C PHE A 35 -18.61 6.65 -1.23
N VAL A 36 -18.68 7.79 -1.94
CA VAL A 36 -19.94 8.40 -2.37
C VAL A 36 -20.64 7.59 -3.47
N LEU A 37 -19.93 6.73 -4.20
CA LEU A 37 -20.52 5.85 -5.23
C LEU A 37 -21.41 4.74 -4.64
N ALA A 38 -21.06 4.23 -3.46
CA ALA A 38 -21.88 3.25 -2.74
C ALA A 38 -21.80 3.44 -1.21
N PRO A 39 -22.45 4.49 -0.67
CA PRO A 39 -22.26 4.91 0.72
C PRO A 39 -22.64 3.85 1.75
N VAL A 40 -23.69 3.08 1.49
CA VAL A 40 -24.15 2.02 2.42
C VAL A 40 -23.07 0.95 2.59
N THR A 41 -22.58 0.41 1.47
CA THR A 41 -21.51 -0.59 1.46
C THR A 41 -20.23 -0.02 2.06
N ALA A 42 -19.88 1.23 1.76
CA ALA A 42 -18.72 1.90 2.30
C ALA A 42 -18.79 2.10 3.83
N THR A 43 -19.92 2.58 4.35
CA THR A 43 -20.14 2.73 5.79
C THR A 43 -20.06 1.39 6.51
N ILE A 44 -20.68 0.33 5.97
CA ILE A 44 -20.62 -0.99 6.60
C ILE A 44 -19.20 -1.56 6.58
N THR A 45 -18.49 -1.38 5.46
CA THR A 45 -17.09 -1.80 5.33
C THR A 45 -16.20 -1.07 6.34
N LEU A 46 -16.31 0.25 6.44
CA LEU A 46 -15.57 1.07 7.41
C LEU A 46 -15.91 0.66 8.85
N ALA A 47 -17.20 0.50 9.15
CA ALA A 47 -17.65 0.05 10.46
C ALA A 47 -17.09 -1.33 10.80
N ALA A 48 -17.05 -2.26 9.85
CA ALA A 48 -16.45 -3.57 10.03
C ALA A 48 -14.95 -3.51 10.32
N VAL A 49 -14.19 -2.64 9.64
CA VAL A 49 -12.76 -2.40 9.94
C VAL A 49 -12.59 -1.86 11.36
N ILE A 50 -13.33 -0.81 11.73
CA ILE A 50 -13.24 -0.17 13.06
C ILE A 50 -13.63 -1.17 14.15
N LEU A 51 -14.78 -1.83 14.02
CA LEU A 51 -15.25 -2.82 14.98
C LEU A 51 -14.28 -3.99 15.09
N SER A 52 -13.73 -4.49 13.98
CA SER A 52 -12.74 -5.57 14.02
C SER A 52 -11.46 -5.14 14.75
N THR A 53 -11.05 -3.89 14.58
CA THR A 53 -9.85 -3.33 15.25
C THR A 53 -10.07 -3.17 16.75
N VAL A 54 -11.27 -2.80 17.18
CA VAL A 54 -11.59 -2.55 18.60
C VAL A 54 -11.99 -3.82 19.34
N LEU A 55 -12.78 -4.71 18.72
CA LEU A 55 -13.35 -5.89 19.36
C LEU A 55 -12.39 -7.08 19.37
N PHE A 56 -11.63 -7.30 18.30
CA PHE A 56 -10.74 -8.45 18.19
C PHE A 56 -9.32 -8.12 18.68
N ARG A 57 -8.70 -9.10 19.33
CA ARG A 57 -7.30 -9.04 19.78
C ARG A 57 -6.45 -10.07 19.02
N GLY A 58 -5.14 -9.88 19.02
CA GLY A 58 -4.22 -10.83 18.37
C GLY A 58 -4.28 -10.78 16.84
N ILE A 59 -4.30 -11.93 16.17
CA ILE A 59 -4.24 -12.01 14.69
C ILE A 59 -5.48 -11.38 14.05
N LEU A 60 -6.67 -11.60 14.60
CA LEU A 60 -7.92 -11.09 14.02
C LEU A 60 -8.00 -9.55 14.06
N GLY A 61 -7.52 -8.92 15.15
CA GLY A 61 -7.42 -7.46 15.20
C GLY A 61 -6.41 -6.89 14.20
N ARG A 62 -5.33 -7.63 13.90
CA ARG A 62 -4.33 -7.25 12.88
C ARG A 62 -4.82 -7.45 11.45
N LEU A 63 -5.77 -8.35 11.25
CA LEU A 63 -6.43 -8.58 9.97
C LEU A 63 -7.73 -7.75 9.84
N SER A 64 -7.91 -6.70 10.64
CA SER A 64 -9.14 -5.90 10.65
C SER A 64 -9.49 -5.34 9.28
N ILE A 65 -8.49 -4.91 8.50
CA ILE A 65 -8.66 -4.47 7.12
C ILE A 65 -9.20 -5.61 6.25
N VAL A 66 -8.59 -6.79 6.30
CA VAL A 66 -9.01 -7.96 5.52
C VAL A 66 -10.43 -8.40 5.91
N LEU A 67 -10.73 -8.44 7.21
CA LEU A 67 -12.07 -8.74 7.71
C LEU A 67 -13.09 -7.71 7.23
N GLY A 68 -12.73 -6.42 7.25
CA GLY A 68 -13.54 -5.34 6.71
C GLY A 68 -13.84 -5.51 5.23
N VAL A 69 -12.82 -5.81 4.41
CA VAL A 69 -13.00 -6.13 2.98
C VAL A 69 -13.95 -7.31 2.81
N VAL A 70 -13.77 -8.39 3.56
CA VAL A 70 -14.63 -9.59 3.47
C VAL A 70 -16.08 -9.25 3.79
N VAL A 71 -16.34 -8.53 4.88
CA VAL A 71 -17.70 -8.10 5.26
C VAL A 71 -18.28 -7.16 4.20
N GLY A 72 -17.50 -6.18 3.75
CA GLY A 72 -17.89 -5.25 2.70
C GLY A 72 -18.25 -5.96 1.39
N TYR A 73 -17.44 -6.93 0.98
CA TYR A 73 -17.65 -7.73 -0.22
C TYR A 73 -18.92 -8.58 -0.12
N VAL A 74 -19.20 -9.20 1.03
CA VAL A 74 -20.45 -9.94 1.27
C VAL A 74 -21.66 -9.01 1.16
N VAL A 75 -21.58 -7.81 1.75
CA VAL A 75 -22.66 -6.82 1.66
C VAL A 75 -22.85 -6.37 0.21
N ALA A 76 -21.78 -6.10 -0.52
CA ALA A 76 -21.84 -5.74 -1.91
C ALA A 76 -22.45 -6.84 -2.78
N ALA A 77 -22.16 -8.12 -2.48
CA ALA A 77 -22.76 -9.27 -3.14
C ALA A 77 -24.27 -9.34 -2.90
N ILE A 78 -24.72 -9.14 -1.66
CA ILE A 78 -26.16 -9.10 -1.31
C ILE A 78 -26.87 -7.94 -2.03
N ARG A 79 -26.18 -6.81 -2.18
CA ARG A 79 -26.68 -5.61 -2.86
C ARG A 79 -26.54 -5.65 -4.38
N GLN A 80 -26.01 -6.75 -4.94
CA GLN A 80 -25.79 -6.93 -6.38
C GLN A 80 -24.89 -5.84 -7.00
N GLU A 81 -23.91 -5.35 -6.23
CA GLU A 81 -22.96 -4.32 -6.66
C GLU A 81 -21.72 -4.90 -7.35
N ILE A 82 -21.65 -6.23 -7.51
CA ILE A 82 -20.48 -6.95 -8.03
C ILE A 82 -20.75 -7.44 -9.45
N ASP A 83 -19.87 -7.07 -10.38
CA ASP A 83 -19.85 -7.62 -11.73
C ASP A 83 -18.87 -8.80 -11.84
N TYR A 84 -19.42 -9.99 -12.09
CA TYR A 84 -18.67 -11.23 -12.23
C TYR A 84 -18.29 -11.56 -13.68
N SER A 85 -18.66 -10.72 -14.66
CA SER A 85 -18.51 -11.00 -16.09
C SER A 85 -17.08 -11.40 -16.49
N LYS A 86 -16.08 -10.73 -15.92
CA LYS A 86 -14.66 -10.98 -16.20
C LYS A 86 -14.06 -12.13 -15.38
N LEU A 87 -14.76 -12.60 -14.34
CA LEU A 87 -14.24 -13.60 -13.42
C LEU A 87 -14.18 -14.99 -14.04
N GLU A 88 -15.22 -15.41 -14.77
CA GLU A 88 -15.29 -16.74 -15.38
C GLU A 88 -14.22 -16.92 -16.47
N ALA A 89 -14.01 -15.89 -17.28
CA ALA A 89 -13.07 -15.88 -18.40
C ALA A 89 -11.59 -15.88 -17.98
N ALA A 90 -11.26 -15.46 -16.76
CA ALA A 90 -9.87 -15.34 -16.32
C ALA A 90 -9.22 -16.72 -16.07
N ALA A 91 -7.98 -16.92 -16.53
CA ALA A 91 -7.24 -18.16 -16.27
C ALA A 91 -6.74 -18.26 -14.83
N TRP A 92 -6.62 -19.47 -14.29
CA TRP A 92 -6.05 -19.72 -12.95
C TRP A 92 -4.53 -19.51 -12.91
N ILE A 93 -3.83 -19.78 -14.02
CA ILE A 93 -2.38 -19.61 -14.16
C ILE A 93 -2.14 -18.83 -15.45
N GLY A 94 -1.34 -17.78 -15.38
CA GLY A 94 -0.97 -16.93 -16.50
C GLY A 94 -0.02 -15.81 -16.10
N LEU A 95 0.71 -15.26 -17.05
CA LEU A 95 1.57 -14.10 -16.78
C LEU A 95 0.72 -12.82 -16.68
N PRO A 96 1.14 -11.84 -15.86
CA PRO A 96 0.51 -10.52 -15.86
C PRO A 96 0.73 -9.82 -17.21
N GLU A 97 -0.13 -8.87 -17.52
CA GLU A 97 0.05 -8.01 -18.68
C GLU A 97 1.19 -7.03 -18.42
N PHE A 98 2.22 -7.06 -19.27
CA PHE A 98 3.36 -6.16 -19.17
C PHE A 98 3.15 -4.95 -20.06
N HIS A 99 3.31 -3.75 -19.50
CA HIS A 99 3.31 -2.51 -20.25
C HIS A 99 4.73 -1.93 -20.30
N THR A 100 5.23 -1.69 -21.50
CA THR A 100 6.55 -1.07 -21.68
C THR A 100 6.46 0.45 -21.60
N PRO A 101 7.46 1.14 -21.04
CA PRO A 101 7.46 2.60 -20.99
C PRO A 101 7.50 3.22 -22.40
N GLU A 102 6.55 4.09 -22.71
CA GLU A 102 6.53 4.85 -23.95
C GLU A 102 7.33 6.16 -23.81
N ILE A 103 8.49 6.24 -24.46
CA ILE A 103 9.33 7.43 -24.45
C ILE A 103 8.84 8.41 -25.52
N THR A 104 7.85 9.21 -25.15
CA THR A 104 7.26 10.26 -26.00
C THR A 104 7.76 11.65 -25.61
N PRO A 105 7.57 12.70 -26.43
CA PRO A 105 7.79 14.08 -25.99
C PRO A 105 7.00 14.43 -24.71
N GLN A 106 5.81 13.86 -24.53
CA GLN A 106 4.98 14.00 -23.34
C GLN A 106 5.63 13.37 -22.10
N PHE A 107 6.32 12.23 -22.25
CA PHE A 107 7.10 11.64 -21.16
C PHE A 107 8.12 12.63 -20.59
N TRP A 108 8.90 13.30 -21.45
CA TRP A 108 9.88 14.30 -21.03
C TRP A 108 9.24 15.54 -20.39
N ALA A 109 8.05 15.93 -20.84
CA ALA A 109 7.30 17.05 -20.28
C ALA A 109 6.71 16.73 -18.88
N LEU A 110 6.33 15.47 -18.65
CA LEU A 110 5.76 15.00 -17.37
C LEU A 110 6.83 14.66 -16.33
N LEU A 111 8.06 14.33 -16.76
CA LEU A 111 9.14 13.89 -15.89
C LEU A 111 9.43 14.86 -14.72
N PRO A 112 9.47 16.21 -14.92
CA PRO A 112 9.67 17.15 -13.82
C PRO A 112 8.51 17.15 -12.80
N ALA A 113 7.29 16.81 -13.22
CA ALA A 113 6.13 16.76 -12.32
C ALA A 113 6.21 15.59 -11.31
N PHE A 114 7.04 14.58 -11.59
CA PHE A 114 7.31 13.47 -10.66
C PHE A 114 8.39 13.79 -9.62
N LEU A 115 9.20 14.84 -9.82
CA LEU A 115 10.28 15.18 -8.90
C LEU A 115 9.79 15.43 -7.46
N PRO A 116 8.68 16.16 -7.23
CA PRO A 116 8.12 16.30 -5.88
C PRO A 116 7.70 14.96 -5.26
N VAL A 117 7.14 14.04 -6.06
CA VAL A 117 6.71 12.72 -5.59
C VAL A 117 7.92 11.92 -5.08
N VAL A 118 9.04 11.94 -5.81
CA VAL A 118 10.27 11.25 -5.39
C VAL A 118 10.78 11.81 -4.06
N LEU A 119 10.74 13.13 -3.86
CA LEU A 119 11.15 13.74 -2.59
C LEU A 119 10.26 13.29 -1.42
N VAL A 120 8.95 13.20 -1.65
CA VAL A 120 7.98 12.69 -0.68
C VAL A 120 8.24 11.22 -0.35
N LEU A 121 8.48 10.37 -1.36
CA LEU A 121 8.79 8.94 -1.17
C LEU A 121 10.09 8.73 -0.40
N VAL A 122 11.14 9.52 -0.67
CA VAL A 122 12.37 9.48 0.12
C VAL A 122 12.10 9.83 1.58
N ALA A 123 11.31 10.89 1.82
CA ALA A 123 10.96 11.30 3.18
C ALA A 123 10.13 10.24 3.92
N GLU A 124 9.13 9.67 3.25
CA GLU A 124 8.29 8.58 3.76
C GLU A 124 9.14 7.35 4.12
N ASN A 125 9.99 6.88 3.20
CA ASN A 125 10.79 5.68 3.41
C ASN A 125 11.84 5.88 4.52
N VAL A 126 12.43 7.07 4.63
CA VAL A 126 13.27 7.43 5.79
C VAL A 126 12.47 7.37 7.09
N GLY A 127 11.25 7.92 7.10
CA GLY A 127 10.33 7.85 8.24
C GLY A 127 10.03 6.42 8.67
N HIS A 128 9.73 5.54 7.72
CA HIS A 128 9.48 4.12 7.95
C HIS A 128 10.69 3.41 8.54
N ILE A 129 11.90 3.63 8.01
CA ILE A 129 13.13 3.03 8.52
C ILE A 129 13.40 3.49 9.96
N ARG A 130 13.18 4.78 10.25
CA ARG A 130 13.34 5.35 11.60
C ARG A 130 12.33 4.74 12.57
N GLY A 131 11.07 4.58 12.13
CA GLY A 131 10.02 3.90 12.90
C GLY A 131 10.43 2.47 13.25
N VAL A 132 10.90 1.68 12.28
CA VAL A 132 11.39 0.32 12.53
C VAL A 132 12.59 0.33 13.48
N ALA A 133 13.55 1.25 13.30
CA ALA A 133 14.73 1.34 14.14
C ALA A 133 14.40 1.65 15.62
N GLN A 134 13.36 2.44 15.89
CA GLN A 134 12.87 2.70 17.25
C GLN A 134 12.28 1.45 17.93
N MET A 135 11.78 0.50 17.16
CA MET A 135 11.09 -0.70 17.65
C MET A 135 12.01 -1.93 17.74
N THR A 136 13.13 -1.89 17.02
CA THR A 136 14.05 -3.01 16.84
C THR A 136 15.43 -2.67 17.40
N ASP A 137 16.28 -2.05 16.58
CA ASP A 137 17.63 -1.62 16.91
C ASP A 137 17.95 -0.32 16.15
N GLY A 138 18.50 0.67 16.86
CA GLY A 138 18.95 1.93 16.29
C GLY A 138 20.02 1.77 15.20
N SER A 139 20.73 0.64 15.15
CA SER A 139 21.71 0.33 14.09
C SER A 139 21.09 0.25 12.69
N VAL A 140 19.79 -0.04 12.59
CA VAL A 140 19.02 -0.09 11.32
C VAL A 140 19.09 1.24 10.57
N ASN A 141 19.20 2.37 11.27
CA ASN A 141 19.35 3.70 10.66
C ASN A 141 20.61 3.83 9.77
N LYS A 142 21.63 3.00 9.99
CA LYS A 142 22.83 2.97 9.13
C LYS A 142 22.53 2.38 7.75
N LEU A 143 21.41 1.67 7.60
CA LEU A 143 20.99 1.03 6.36
C LEU A 143 20.14 1.93 5.47
N THR A 144 19.80 3.16 5.90
CA THR A 144 18.91 4.07 5.17
C THR A 144 19.32 4.28 3.71
N GLY A 145 20.59 4.53 3.42
CA GLY A 145 21.06 4.69 2.04
C GLY A 145 20.88 3.43 1.19
N ARG A 146 21.09 2.23 1.77
CA ARG A 146 20.88 0.95 1.09
C ARG A 146 19.40 0.67 0.84
N ALA A 147 18.55 1.02 1.81
CA ALA A 147 17.10 0.86 1.69
C ALA A 147 16.51 1.77 0.60
N LEU A 148 16.92 3.05 0.55
CA LEU A 148 16.51 3.98 -0.51
C LEU A 148 16.98 3.52 -1.89
N LEU A 149 18.21 2.99 -2.00
CA LEU A 149 18.69 2.43 -3.26
C LEU A 149 17.90 1.20 -3.68
N ALA A 150 17.61 0.29 -2.74
CA ALA A 150 16.84 -0.93 -3.02
C ALA A 150 15.41 -0.59 -3.47
N ASP A 151 14.78 0.40 -2.84
CA ASP A 151 13.44 0.88 -3.20
C ASP A 151 13.41 1.55 -4.59
N GLY A 152 14.41 2.39 -4.88
CA GLY A 152 14.57 2.97 -6.22
C GLY A 152 14.78 1.90 -7.30
N LEU A 153 15.59 0.86 -7.03
CA LEU A 153 15.76 -0.27 -7.94
C LEU A 153 14.47 -1.07 -8.11
N ALA A 154 13.73 -1.33 -7.03
CA ALA A 154 12.44 -2.00 -7.09
C ALA A 154 11.42 -1.21 -7.93
N THR A 155 11.37 0.12 -7.75
CA THR A 155 10.53 1.02 -8.55
C THR A 155 10.90 0.99 -10.03
N VAL A 156 12.20 1.00 -10.37
CA VAL A 156 12.64 0.88 -11.77
C VAL A 156 12.22 -0.45 -12.37
N LEU A 157 12.40 -1.56 -11.64
CA LEU A 157 11.98 -2.88 -12.10
C LEU A 157 10.46 -2.98 -12.27
N ALA A 158 9.68 -2.41 -11.34
CA ALA A 158 8.23 -2.34 -11.45
C ALA A 158 7.81 -1.53 -12.68
N GLY A 159 8.37 -0.34 -12.87
CA GLY A 159 8.06 0.54 -14.00
C GLY A 159 8.42 -0.05 -15.37
N LEU A 160 9.51 -0.83 -15.46
CA LEU A 160 9.87 -1.56 -16.69
C LEU A 160 8.82 -2.61 -17.10
N GLY A 161 8.12 -3.18 -16.10
CA GLY A 161 7.03 -4.12 -16.32
C GLY A 161 5.64 -3.48 -16.41
N GLY A 162 5.53 -2.15 -16.32
CA GLY A 162 4.25 -1.44 -16.34
C GLY A 162 3.57 -1.32 -14.96
N GLY A 163 4.29 -1.65 -13.89
CA GLY A 163 3.85 -1.46 -12.51
C GLY A 163 3.95 -0.01 -12.03
N SER A 164 3.42 0.23 -10.83
CA SER A 164 3.50 1.53 -10.16
C SER A 164 4.79 1.70 -9.36
N GLY A 165 5.09 2.93 -8.94
CA GLY A 165 6.15 3.22 -7.98
C GLY A 165 5.97 2.43 -6.68
N THR A 166 7.07 1.95 -6.12
CA THR A 166 7.07 1.17 -4.87
C THR A 166 7.50 2.05 -3.70
N THR A 167 7.10 1.64 -2.49
CA THR A 167 7.58 2.21 -1.23
C THR A 167 7.43 1.18 -0.12
N THR A 168 7.94 1.48 1.06
CA THR A 168 7.72 0.66 2.26
C THR A 168 6.32 0.89 2.81
N TYR A 169 5.67 -0.16 3.33
CA TYR A 169 4.29 -0.08 3.84
C TYR A 169 4.25 0.14 5.36
N GLY A 170 3.66 1.26 5.79
CA GLY A 170 3.48 1.60 7.21
C GLY A 170 2.57 0.61 7.94
N GLU A 171 1.58 0.04 7.26
CA GLU A 171 0.68 -0.97 7.79
C GLU A 171 1.43 -2.23 8.25
N ASN A 172 2.43 -2.65 7.46
CA ASN A 172 3.28 -3.79 7.81
C ASN A 172 4.18 -3.47 9.02
N ILE A 173 4.58 -2.21 9.19
CA ILE A 173 5.32 -1.75 10.36
C ILE A 173 4.42 -1.79 11.60
N GLY A 174 3.16 -1.39 11.48
CA GLY A 174 2.15 -1.56 12.55
C GLY A 174 1.97 -3.03 12.95
N VAL A 175 2.00 -3.96 12.00
CA VAL A 175 1.96 -5.41 12.30
C VAL A 175 3.22 -5.86 13.03
N MET A 176 4.41 -5.41 12.62
CA MET A 176 5.66 -5.69 13.34
C MET A 176 5.61 -5.19 14.78
N ALA A 177 5.13 -3.95 14.98
CA ALA A 177 4.93 -3.34 16.29
C ALA A 177 4.11 -4.22 17.24
N ALA A 178 2.98 -4.71 16.73
CA ALA A 178 2.02 -5.46 17.51
C ALA A 178 2.44 -6.92 17.73
N THR A 179 3.17 -7.52 16.79
CA THR A 179 3.61 -8.93 16.86
C THR A 179 4.95 -9.11 17.52
N ARG A 180 5.80 -8.07 17.54
CA ARG A 180 7.23 -8.13 17.88
C ARG A 180 8.00 -9.16 17.04
N VAL A 181 7.52 -9.43 15.82
CA VAL A 181 8.20 -10.30 14.86
C VAL A 181 8.90 -9.40 13.84
N TYR A 182 10.22 -9.30 13.96
CA TYR A 182 11.07 -8.43 13.11
C TYR A 182 11.92 -9.24 12.12
N SER A 183 11.59 -10.52 11.92
CA SER A 183 12.33 -11.41 11.03
C SER A 183 12.11 -11.05 9.57
N THR A 184 13.21 -10.88 8.82
CA THR A 184 13.16 -10.65 7.37
C THR A 184 12.63 -11.86 6.60
N ALA A 185 12.65 -13.07 7.20
CA ALA A 185 12.13 -14.28 6.58
C ALA A 185 10.63 -14.20 6.26
N ALA A 186 9.85 -13.50 7.10
CA ALA A 186 8.42 -13.31 6.86
C ALA A 186 8.16 -12.55 5.53
N TYR A 187 9.03 -11.59 5.19
CA TYR A 187 8.92 -10.80 3.97
C TYR A 187 9.31 -11.60 2.72
N TRP A 188 10.26 -12.54 2.82
CA TRP A 188 10.56 -13.45 1.72
C TRP A 188 9.38 -14.37 1.40
N VAL A 189 8.71 -14.90 2.44
CA VAL A 189 7.51 -15.73 2.25
C VAL A 189 6.37 -14.89 1.67
N ALA A 190 6.12 -13.70 2.22
CA ALA A 190 5.07 -12.80 1.72
C ALA A 190 5.32 -12.36 0.27
N GLY A 191 6.55 -11.99 -0.07
CA GLY A 191 6.94 -11.62 -1.44
C GLY A 191 6.82 -12.79 -2.42
N GLY A 192 7.28 -13.99 -2.04
CA GLY A 192 7.10 -15.20 -2.84
C GLY A 192 5.62 -15.52 -3.07
N PHE A 193 4.79 -15.42 -2.03
CA PHE A 193 3.35 -15.61 -2.14
C PHE A 193 2.69 -14.56 -3.04
N ALA A 194 3.09 -13.29 -2.93
CA ALA A 194 2.60 -12.22 -3.80
C ALA A 194 2.95 -12.46 -5.27
N VAL A 195 4.17 -12.92 -5.57
CA VAL A 195 4.57 -13.31 -6.93
C VAL A 195 3.69 -14.45 -7.45
N LEU A 196 3.47 -15.49 -6.65
CA LEU A 196 2.60 -16.62 -7.03
C LEU A 196 1.15 -16.17 -7.31
N LEU A 197 0.60 -15.26 -6.49
CA LEU A 197 -0.71 -14.68 -6.74
C LEU A 197 -0.73 -13.81 -8.01
N GLY A 198 0.35 -13.09 -8.30
CA GLY A 198 0.50 -12.30 -9.52
C GLY A 198 0.54 -13.15 -10.80
N LEU A 199 0.93 -14.42 -10.69
CA LEU A 199 0.86 -15.42 -11.77
C LEU A 199 -0.55 -16.02 -11.94
N SER A 200 -1.56 -15.46 -11.28
CA SER A 200 -2.95 -15.88 -11.39
C SER A 200 -3.83 -14.72 -11.86
N PRO A 201 -4.16 -14.65 -13.17
CA PRO A 201 -5.11 -13.67 -13.70
C PRO A 201 -6.46 -13.72 -13.00
N LYS A 202 -6.87 -14.90 -12.51
CA LYS A 202 -8.09 -15.09 -11.71
C LYS A 202 -8.05 -14.26 -10.42
N VAL A 203 -6.92 -14.22 -9.72
CA VAL A 203 -6.78 -13.39 -8.51
C VAL A 203 -6.94 -11.91 -8.84
N GLY A 204 -6.30 -11.44 -9.92
CA GLY A 204 -6.49 -10.08 -10.42
C GLY A 204 -7.95 -9.79 -10.80
N ALA A 205 -8.64 -10.72 -11.45
CA ALA A 205 -10.05 -10.60 -11.79
C ALA A 205 -10.94 -10.49 -10.54
N VAL A 206 -10.69 -11.30 -9.49
CA VAL A 206 -11.39 -11.19 -8.21
C VAL A 206 -11.16 -9.81 -7.58
N ILE A 207 -9.93 -9.32 -7.53
CA ILE A 207 -9.63 -7.99 -6.97
C ILE A 207 -10.38 -6.90 -7.75
N ASN A 208 -10.44 -7.00 -9.08
CA ASN A 208 -11.16 -6.06 -9.94
C ASN A 208 -12.69 -6.14 -9.80
N THR A 209 -13.23 -7.18 -9.16
CA THR A 209 -14.67 -7.24 -8.83
C THR A 209 -15.01 -6.49 -7.54
N ILE A 210 -14.02 -6.06 -6.75
CA ILE A 210 -14.26 -5.32 -5.50
C ILE A 210 -14.88 -3.96 -5.87
N PRO A 211 -16.12 -3.67 -5.44
CA PRO A 211 -16.81 -2.46 -5.87
C PRO A 211 -16.30 -1.23 -5.12
N ALA A 212 -16.56 -0.06 -5.71
CA ALA A 212 -16.12 1.23 -5.20
C ALA A 212 -16.52 1.47 -3.73
N GLY A 213 -17.70 1.02 -3.29
CA GLY A 213 -18.12 1.14 -1.89
C GLY A 213 -17.17 0.44 -0.92
N VAL A 214 -16.75 -0.78 -1.22
CA VAL A 214 -15.81 -1.54 -0.38
C VAL A 214 -14.44 -0.86 -0.36
N LEU A 215 -13.96 -0.43 -1.54
CA LEU A 215 -12.71 0.33 -1.64
C LEU A 215 -12.78 1.62 -0.83
N GLY A 216 -13.86 2.39 -0.96
CA GLY A 216 -14.08 3.65 -0.24
C GLY A 216 -14.05 3.45 1.28
N GLY A 217 -14.77 2.43 1.78
CA GLY A 217 -14.80 2.12 3.22
C GLY A 217 -13.43 1.72 3.78
N VAL A 218 -12.70 0.85 3.07
CA VAL A 218 -11.36 0.40 3.52
C VAL A 218 -10.31 1.49 3.36
N THR A 219 -10.28 2.21 2.24
CA THR A 219 -9.32 3.30 2.01
C THR A 219 -9.54 4.48 2.94
N THR A 220 -10.78 4.74 3.37
CA THR A 220 -11.05 5.74 4.42
C THR A 220 -10.39 5.35 5.74
N ALA A 221 -10.42 4.07 6.11
CA ALA A 221 -9.72 3.60 7.30
C ALA A 221 -8.20 3.63 7.10
N LEU A 222 -7.69 3.15 5.96
CA LEU A 222 -6.25 3.08 5.68
C LEU A 222 -5.58 4.44 5.64
N TYR A 223 -6.15 5.41 4.92
CA TYR A 223 -5.54 6.74 4.75
C TYR A 223 -5.77 7.66 5.94
N GLY A 224 -6.67 7.30 6.86
CA GLY A 224 -6.94 8.04 8.09
C GLY A 224 -6.17 7.54 9.32
N LEU A 225 -5.46 6.41 9.22
CA LEU A 225 -4.60 5.83 10.28
C LEU A 225 -3.19 6.42 10.24
#